data_AF-A0A1C7DHN7-F1
#
_entry.id   AF-A0A1C7DHN7-F1
#
_cell.length_a   1.000
_cell.length_b   1.000
_cell.length_c   1.000
_cell.angle_alpha   90.00
_cell.angle_beta   90.00
_cell.angle_gamma   90.00
#
_symmetry.space_group_name_H-M   'P 1'
#
loop_
_entity.id
_entity.type
_entity.pdbx_description
1 polymer ?
#
loop_
_entity_poly.entity_id
_entity_poly.type
_entity_poly.pdbx_seq_one_letter_code
_entity_poly.pdbx_strand_id
1 'polypeptide(L)' 'MSNTPENIVIKLSDANQAGIDMSSPKAVVTFLLAQGEKESILFFYKPGSVEFDFDKFNTAVAEMKERKN' A
#
# COMPACT_ATOMS: atom_id res chain seq x y z
N MET A 1 -12.28 0.32 13.09
CA MET A 1 -12.25 1.46 12.14
C MET A 1 -11.07 1.20 11.24
N SER A 2 -11.22 1.19 9.91
CA SER A 2 -10.09 0.96 9.03
C SER A 2 -9.09 2.09 9.18
N ASN A 3 -7.84 1.77 9.50
CA ASN A 3 -6.80 2.78 9.68
C ASN A 3 -6.18 3.20 8.34
N THR A 4 -6.52 2.51 7.25
CA THR A 4 -6.02 2.81 5.92
C THR A 4 -6.92 3.83 5.21
N PRO A 5 -6.36 4.95 4.72
CA PRO A 5 -7.09 5.90 3.89
C PRO A 5 -7.64 5.27 2.60
N GLU A 6 -8.81 5.73 2.14
CA GLU A 6 -9.50 5.19 0.95
C GLU A 6 -8.62 5.19 -0.30
N ASN A 7 -7.85 6.27 -0.51
CA ASN A 7 -6.96 6.40 -1.66
C ASN A 7 -5.86 5.32 -1.65
N ILE A 8 -5.34 4.94 -0.48
CA ILE A 8 -4.34 3.88 -0.37
C ILE A 8 -4.97 2.53 -0.72
N VAL A 9 -6.20 2.27 -0.26
CA VAL A 9 -6.92 1.04 -0.59
C VAL A 9 -7.17 0.93 -2.10
N ILE A 10 -7.59 2.01 -2.76
CA ILE A 10 -7.75 2.06 -4.22
C ILE A 10 -6.43 1.72 -4.92
N LYS A 11 -5.32 2.36 -4.52
CA LYS A 11 -4.00 2.12 -5.12
C LYS A 11 -3.50 0.69 -4.94
N LEU A 12 -3.76 0.08 -3.78
CA LEU A 12 -3.45 -1.34 -3.53
C LEU A 12 -4.33 -2.27 -4.37
N SER A 13 -5.59 -1.90 -4.60
CA SER A 13 -6.49 -2.62 -5.51
C SER A 13 -5.99 -2.55 -6.96
N ASP A 14 -5.58 -1.37 -7.42
CA ASP A 14 -5.01 -1.17 -8.77
C ASP A 14 -3.74 -2.01 -8.96
N ALA A 15 -2.84 -2.04 -7.97
CA ALA A 15 -1.64 -2.88 -7.99
C ALA A 15 -1.98 -4.38 -8.07
N ASN A 16 -2.96 -4.82 -7.27
CA ASN A 16 -3.43 -6.21 -7.30
C ASN A 16 -4.07 -6.58 -8.65
N GLN A 17 -4.85 -5.68 -9.24
CA GLN A 17 -5.43 -5.87 -10.58
C GLN A 17 -4.36 -5.90 -11.68
N ALA A 18 -3.27 -5.15 -11.51
CA ALA A 18 -2.10 -5.17 -12.40
C ALA A 18 -1.21 -6.42 -12.22
N GLY A 19 -1.59 -7.36 -11.35
CA GLY A 19 -0.84 -8.60 -11.12
C GLY A 19 0.43 -8.43 -10.27
N ILE A 20 0.54 -7.33 -9.52
CA ILE A 20 1.65 -7.10 -8.61
C ILE A 20 1.57 -8.06 -7.42
N ASP A 21 2.72 -8.58 -7.01
CA ASP A 21 2.84 -9.40 -5.81
C ASP A 21 2.59 -8.56 -4.55
N MET A 22 1.36 -8.67 -4.02
CA MET A 22 0.92 -7.96 -2.81
C MET A 22 1.59 -8.46 -1.52
N SER A 23 2.36 -9.56 -1.56
CA SER A 23 3.19 -10.01 -0.44
C SER A 23 4.58 -9.36 -0.42
N SER A 24 4.95 -8.65 -1.49
CA SER A 24 6.22 -7.96 -1.65
C SER A 24 6.02 -6.44 -1.55
N PRO A 25 6.33 -5.82 -0.38
CA PRO A 25 6.29 -4.37 -0.23
C PRO A 25 7.12 -3.65 -1.30
N LYS A 26 8.27 -4.24 -1.68
CA LYS A 26 9.11 -3.72 -2.75
C LYS A 26 8.38 -3.68 -4.09
N ALA A 27 7.65 -4.73 -4.46
CA ALA A 27 6.94 -4.78 -5.73
C ALA A 27 5.82 -3.73 -5.79
N VAL A 28 5.04 -3.61 -4.72
CA VAL A 28 3.98 -2.61 -4.60
C VAL A 28 4.54 -1.19 -4.63
N VAL A 29 5.58 -0.90 -3.85
CA VAL A 29 6.23 0.43 -3.86
C VAL A 29 6.80 0.76 -5.24
N THR A 30 7.40 -0.21 -5.93
CA THR A 30 7.93 0.00 -7.29
C THR A 30 6.80 0.36 -8.27
N PHE A 31 5.66 -0.31 -8.19
CA PHE A 31 4.48 0.00 -9.00
C PHE A 31 3.95 1.41 -8.73
N LEU A 32 3.78 1.79 -7.46
CA LEU A 32 3.33 3.13 -7.09
C LEU A 32 4.33 4.20 -7.55
N LEU A 33 5.63 3.92 -7.45
CA LEU A 33 6.67 4.86 -7.87
C LEU A 33 6.61 5.09 -9.39
N ALA A 34 6.36 4.04 -10.17
CA ALA A 34 6.18 4.15 -11.62
C ALA A 34 4.96 4.99 -12.03
N GLN A 35 3.94 5.07 -11.16
CA GLN A 35 2.77 5.94 -11.35
C GLN A 35 2.97 7.37 -10.83
N GLY A 36 4.11 7.69 -10.20
CA GLY A 36 4.36 8.99 -9.59
C GLY A 36 3.69 9.20 -8.24
N GLU A 37 3.19 8.14 -7.60
CA GLU A 37 2.39 8.16 -6.37
C GLU A 37 3.23 8.31 -5.10
N LYS A 38 4.06 9.36 -5.04
CA LYS A 38 5.03 9.56 -3.96
C LYS A 38 4.38 9.71 -2.58
N GLU A 39 3.27 10.44 -2.48
CA GLU A 39 2.55 10.63 -1.21
C GLU A 39 1.95 9.32 -0.69
N SER A 40 1.39 8.51 -1.60
CA SER A 40 0.86 7.19 -1.28
C SER A 40 1.95 6.24 -0.78
N ILE A 41 3.19 6.36 -1.29
CA ILE A 41 4.34 5.60 -0.79
C ILE A 41 4.72 6.03 0.64
N LEU A 42 4.71 7.32 0.93
CA LEU A 42 5.08 7.85 2.26
C LEU A 42 4.15 7.38 3.37
N PHE A 43 2.90 7.04 3.05
CA PHE A 43 1.97 6.43 4.02
C PHE A 43 2.57 5.20 4.71
N PHE A 44 3.34 4.40 3.99
CA PHE A 44 3.96 3.16 4.50
C PHE A 44 5.26 3.38 5.28
N TYR A 45 5.64 4.63 5.56
CA TYR A 45 6.79 4.93 6.41
C TYR A 45 6.32 5.36 7.80
N LYS A 46 7.19 5.15 8.80
CA LYS A 46 6.94 5.65 10.15
C LYS A 46 7.02 7.18 10.16
N PRO A 47 6.16 7.87 10.92
CA PRO A 47 6.19 9.33 11.01
C PRO A 47 7.58 9.86 11.40
N GLY A 48 8.11 10.82 10.62
CA GLY A 48 9.43 11.42 10.89
C GLY A 48 10.63 10.49 10.68
N SER A 49 10.45 9.35 10.01
CA SER A 49 11.50 8.35 9.81
C SER A 49 11.53 7.84 8.37
N VAL A 50 12.69 7.32 7.97
CA VAL A 50 12.90 6.58 6.71
C VAL A 50 12.67 5.08 6.87
N GLU A 51 12.25 4.65 8.06
CA GLU A 51 11.88 3.27 8.32
C GLU A 51 10.53 2.93 7.67
N PHE A 52 10.54 1.88 6.85
CA PHE A 52 9.32 1.30 6.31
C PHE A 52 8.54 0.58 7.42
N ASP A 53 7.25 0.81 7.46
CA ASP A 53 6.31 0.23 8.40
C ASP A 53 5.64 -0.99 7.76
N PHE A 54 6.28 -2.15 7.93
CA PHE A 54 5.78 -3.42 7.37
C PHE A 54 4.43 -3.84 7.95
N ASP A 55 4.19 -3.56 9.23
CA ASP A 55 2.91 -3.88 9.88
C ASP A 55 1.80 -3.04 9.26
N LYS A 56 2.02 -1.73 9.09
CA LYS A 56 1.06 -0.85 8.40
C LYS A 56 0.79 -1.30 6.97
N PHE A 57 1.82 -1.70 6.22
CA PHE A 57 1.65 -2.24 4.87
C PHE A 57 0.79 -3.51 4.88
N ASN A 58 1.11 -4.47 5.76
CA ASN A 58 0.38 -5.73 5.87
C ASN A 58 -1.09 -5.51 6.26
N THR A 59 -1.34 -4.61 7.21
CA THR A 59 -2.70 -4.21 7.60
C THR A 59 -3.46 -3.59 6.41
N ALA A 60 -2.84 -2.66 5.67
CA ALA A 60 -3.48 -2.04 4.51
C ALA A 60 -3.81 -3.04 3.39
N VAL A 61 -2.92 -4.01 3.13
CA VAL A 61 -3.16 -5.09 2.18
C VAL A 61 -4.27 -6.02 2.64
N ALA A 62 -4.34 -6.34 3.93
CA ALA A 62 -5.42 -7.14 4.51
C ALA A 62 -6.77 -6.42 4.39
N GLU A 63 -6.84 -5.15 4.78
CA GLU A 63 -8.05 -4.33 4.66
C GLU A 63 -8.52 -4.21 3.19
N MET A 64 -7.60 -4.05 2.24
CA MET A 64 -7.95 -4.04 0.80
C MET A 64 -8.57 -5.37 0.35
N LYS A 65 -8.05 -6.51 0.82
CA LYS A 65 -8.60 -7.83 0.51
C LYS A 65 -9.97 -8.05 1.13
N GLU A 66 -10.17 -7.61 2.37
CA GLU A 66 -11.47 -7.71 3.06
C GLU A 66 -12.56 -6.90 2.37
N ARG A 67 -12.26 -5.70 1.86
CA ARG A 67 -13.24 -4.85 1.14
C ARG A 67 -13.59 -5.34 -0.26
N LYS A 68 -12.81 -6.27 -0.82
CA LYS A 68 -13.04 -6.86 -2.13
C LYS A 68 -13.96 -8.09 -2.06
N ASN A 69 -14.16 -8.66 -0.87
CA ASN A 69 -15.09 -9.76 -0.59
C ASN A 69 -16.47 -9.21 -0.18
#